data_AF-A0A9D4FCE7-F1
#
_entry.id   AF-A0A9D4FCE7-F1
#
_cell.length_a   1.000
_cell.length_b   1.000
_cell.length_c   1.000
_cell.angle_alpha   90.00
_cell.angle_beta   90.00
_cell.angle_gamma   90.00
#
_symmetry.space_group_name_H-M   'P 1'
#
loop_
_entity.id
_entity.type
_entity.pdbx_description
1 polymer ?
#
loop_
_entity_poly.entity_id
_entity_poly.type
_entity_poly.pdbx_seq_one_letter_code
_entity_poly.pdbx_strand_id
1 'polypeptide(L)'
;MMSFSYHGQACRQIIEALHFNENVKREVATTKDGTEKHVVVFPKYKSGDDFTVKPTMVNQTFDYVDKLMNIVFQICEVSQPTVMATPAQPPLTNGKRRPTEEELQSVVAKRFKRLCL
;
A
#
# COMPACT_ATOMS: atom_id res chain seq x y z
N MET A 1 -3.96 10.17 20.67
CA MET A 1 -4.06 9.67 19.28
C MET A 1 -2.97 10.34 18.48
N MET A 2 -1.90 9.63 18.09
CA MET A 2 -0.87 10.22 17.23
C MET A 2 -1.48 10.40 15.84
N SER A 3 -1.88 11.62 15.48
CA SER A 3 -2.27 11.91 14.10
C SER A 3 -1.00 11.94 13.26
N PHE A 4 -0.96 11.12 12.21
CA PHE A 4 0.07 11.25 11.19
C PHE A 4 -0.12 12.59 10.48
N SER A 5 0.98 13.29 10.17
CA SER A 5 0.90 14.50 9.37
C SER A 5 0.49 14.15 7.93
N TYR A 6 -0.32 15.00 7.29
CA TYR A 6 -0.69 14.84 5.88
C TYR A 6 0.54 14.65 5.00
N HIS A 7 1.57 15.48 5.21
CA HIS A 7 2.82 15.44 4.46
C HIS A 7 3.57 14.12 4.69
N GLY A 8 3.63 13.62 5.94
CA GLY A 8 4.25 12.34 6.23
C GLY A 8 3.52 11.16 5.56
N GLN A 9 2.19 11.20 5.49
CA GLN A 9 1.42 10.20 4.75
C GLN A 9 1.63 10.32 3.24
N ALA A 10 1.64 11.54 2.69
CA ALA A 10 1.89 11.78 1.28
C ALA A 10 3.27 11.26 0.85
N CYS A 11 4.32 11.52 1.64
CA CYS A 11 5.65 10.97 1.39
C CYS A 11 5.66 9.44 1.38
N ARG A 12 4.99 8.79 2.34
CA ARG A 12 4.87 7.32 2.38
C ARG A 12 4.18 6.77 1.15
N GLN A 13 3.08 7.40 0.72
CA GLN A 13 2.37 7.00 -0.49
C GLN A 13 3.26 7.07 -1.74
N ILE A 14 4.09 8.11 -1.86
CA ILE A 14 5.04 8.26 -2.98
C ILE A 14 6.10 7.16 -2.93
N ILE A 15 6.64 6.87 -1.74
CA ILE A 15 7.63 5.80 -1.55
C ILE A 15 7.04 4.43 -1.91
N GLU A 16 5.80 4.16 -1.51
CA GLU A 16 5.08 2.93 -1.88
C GLU A 16 4.90 2.82 -3.40
N ALA A 17 4.55 3.92 -4.08
CA ALA A 17 4.43 3.95 -5.53
C ALA A 17 5.78 3.69 -6.24
N LEU A 18 6.88 4.24 -5.73
CA LEU A 18 8.23 3.96 -6.24
C LEU A 18 8.59 2.47 -6.07
N HIS A 19 8.37 1.92 -4.87
CA HIS A 19 8.61 0.51 -4.60
C HIS A 19 7.77 -0.38 -5.52
N PHE A 20 6.49 -0.05 -5.72
CA PHE A 20 5.61 -0.78 -6.65
C PHE A 20 6.11 -0.71 -8.08
N ASN A 21 6.44 0.49 -8.59
CA ASN A 21 6.90 0.67 -9.96
C ASN A 21 8.18 -0.12 -10.27
N GLU A 22 9.10 -0.18 -9.30
CA GLU A 22 10.32 -0.98 -9.41
C GLU A 22 10.01 -2.49 -9.40
N ASN A 23 9.11 -2.92 -8.52
CA ASN A 23 8.92 -4.34 -8.21
C ASN A 23 7.73 -5.02 -8.92
N VAL A 24 6.94 -4.30 -9.71
CA VAL A 24 5.73 -4.86 -10.38
C VAL A 24 6.07 -5.82 -11.52
N LYS A 25 7.20 -5.61 -12.21
CA LYS A 25 7.64 -6.45 -13.35
C LYS A 25 8.68 -7.50 -12.98
N ARG A 26 8.75 -7.89 -11.70
CA ARG A 26 9.70 -8.92 -11.26
C ARG A 26 9.44 -10.24 -11.96
N GLU A 27 10.53 -10.86 -12.40
CA GLU A 27 10.51 -12.16 -13.07
C GLU A 27 10.25 -13.30 -12.08
N VAL A 28 9.89 -14.47 -12.62
CA VAL A 28 9.76 -15.71 -11.83
C VAL A 28 11.16 -16.23 -11.50
N ALA A 29 11.38 -16.59 -10.24
CA ALA A 29 12.65 -17.14 -9.79
C ALA A 29 12.86 -18.53 -10.40
N THR A 30 14.07 -18.80 -10.88
CA THR A 30 14.45 -20.10 -11.43
C THR A 30 15.32 -20.90 -10.46
N THR A 31 15.28 -22.22 -10.62
CA THR A 31 16.15 -23.18 -9.92
C THR A 31 17.50 -23.26 -10.64
N LYS A 32 18.50 -23.91 -10.02
CA LYS A 32 19.83 -24.10 -10.63
C LYS A 32 19.76 -24.78 -12.00
N ASP A 33 18.75 -25.61 -12.19
CA ASP A 33 18.49 -26.35 -13.43
C ASP A 33 17.68 -25.55 -14.46
N GLY A 34 17.41 -24.27 -14.20
CA GLY A 34 16.68 -23.37 -15.11
C GLY A 34 15.15 -23.48 -15.05
N THR A 35 14.59 -24.33 -14.19
CA THR A 35 13.13 -24.51 -14.03
C THR A 35 12.51 -23.43 -13.14
N GLU A 36 11.31 -22.97 -13.50
CA GLU A 36 10.56 -21.98 -12.71
C GLU A 36 10.21 -22.52 -11.32
N LYS A 37 10.41 -21.68 -10.29
CA LYS A 37 10.06 -22.01 -8.91
C LYS A 37 8.61 -21.69 -8.64
N HIS A 38 7.91 -22.64 -8.03
CA HIS A 38 6.55 -22.46 -7.56
C HIS A 38 6.43 -22.73 -6.07
N VAL A 39 5.47 -22.08 -5.44
CA VAL A 39 5.10 -22.29 -4.04
C VAL A 39 3.66 -22.77 -3.96
N VAL A 40 3.42 -23.77 -3.13
CA VAL A 40 2.08 -24.25 -2.80
C VAL A 40 1.54 -23.42 -1.64
N VAL A 41 0.39 -22.79 -1.85
CA VAL A 41 -0.31 -21.99 -0.84
C VAL A 41 -1.63 -22.67 -0.50
N PHE A 42 -1.92 -22.78 0.79
CA PHE A 42 -3.21 -23.24 1.31
C PHE A 42 -4.01 -22.03 1.80
N PRO A 43 -4.95 -21.50 1.00
CA PRO A 43 -5.72 -20.32 1.40
C PRO A 43 -6.63 -20.65 2.58
N LYS A 44 -6.66 -19.76 3.59
CA LYS A 44 -7.48 -19.97 4.80
C LYS A 44 -8.96 -20.23 4.51
N TYR A 45 -9.52 -19.61 3.47
CA TYR A 45 -10.94 -19.79 3.11
C TYR A 45 -11.27 -21.16 2.52
N LYS A 46 -10.27 -21.95 2.12
CA LYS A 46 -10.44 -23.33 1.64
C LYS A 46 -10.31 -24.37 2.75
N SER A 47 -10.14 -23.95 4.01
CA SER A 47 -10.01 -24.84 5.18
C SER A 47 -8.96 -25.95 5.06
N GLY A 48 -7.99 -25.80 4.14
CA GLY A 48 -6.97 -26.81 3.86
C GLY A 48 -7.39 -27.92 2.87
N ASP A 49 -8.64 -27.94 2.41
CA ASP A 49 -9.15 -28.99 1.50
C ASP A 49 -8.56 -28.91 0.10
N ASP A 50 -8.13 -27.71 -0.31
CA ASP A 50 -7.58 -27.47 -1.64
C ASP A 50 -6.48 -26.40 -1.60
N PHE A 51 -5.54 -26.50 -2.53
CA PHE A 51 -4.33 -25.69 -2.60
C PHE A 51 -4.32 -24.79 -3.84
N THR A 52 -3.32 -23.93 -3.94
CA THR A 52 -3.08 -23.13 -5.13
C THR A 52 -1.59 -23.01 -5.35
N VAL A 53 -1.14 -23.27 -6.57
CA VAL A 53 0.25 -23.11 -6.98
C VAL A 53 0.45 -21.68 -7.45
N LYS A 54 1.45 -20.98 -6.91
CA LYS A 54 1.82 -19.62 -7.34
C LYS A 54 3.27 -19.60 -7.79
N PRO A 55 3.62 -18.83 -8.84
CA PRO A 55 5.02 -18.59 -9.18
C PRO A 55 5.72 -17.86 -8.03
N THR A 56 6.94 -18.30 -7.72
CA THR A 56 7.80 -17.63 -6.76
C THR A 56 8.57 -16.56 -7.53
N MET A 57 8.27 -15.29 -7.27
CA MET A 57 8.98 -14.19 -7.92
C MET A 57 10.40 -14.02 -7.35
N VAL A 58 11.30 -13.42 -8.14
CA VAL A 58 12.61 -12.99 -7.64
C VAL A 58 12.47 -12.01 -6.46
N ASN A 59 13.51 -11.92 -5.63
CA ASN A 59 13.54 -11.01 -4.49
C ASN A 59 13.29 -9.56 -4.93
N GLN A 60 12.68 -8.78 -4.04
CA GLN A 60 12.45 -7.36 -4.27
C GLN A 60 13.77 -6.60 -4.27
N THR A 61 13.84 -5.57 -5.10
CA THR A 61 14.93 -4.61 -5.12
C THR A 61 14.49 -3.29 -4.49
N PHE A 62 15.47 -2.50 -4.07
CA PHE A 62 15.27 -1.23 -3.35
C PHE A 62 16.16 -0.12 -3.92
N ASP A 63 16.46 -0.17 -5.23
CA ASP A 63 17.39 0.75 -5.88
C ASP A 63 16.86 2.20 -5.83
N TYR A 64 15.55 2.38 -5.79
CA TYR A 64 14.92 3.67 -5.57
C TYR A 64 15.36 4.33 -4.23
N VAL A 65 15.69 3.54 -3.19
CA VAL A 65 16.12 4.05 -1.89
C VAL A 65 17.47 4.73 -2.01
N ASP A 66 18.45 4.07 -2.63
CA ASP A 66 19.80 4.61 -2.81
C ASP A 66 19.77 5.88 -3.66
N LYS A 67 18.98 5.88 -4.74
CA LYS A 67 18.77 7.07 -5.58
C LYS A 67 18.16 8.22 -4.78
N LEU A 68 17.14 7.94 -3.96
CA LEU A 68 16.49 8.94 -3.12
C LEU A 68 17.47 9.51 -2.08
N MET A 69 18.25 8.67 -1.41
CA MET A 69 19.23 9.10 -0.41
C MET A 69 20.32 9.98 -1.02
N ASN A 70 20.84 9.63 -2.20
CA ASN A 70 21.80 10.46 -2.91
C ASN A 70 21.25 11.85 -3.24
N ILE A 71 19.99 11.93 -3.71
CA ILE A 71 19.32 13.20 -3.98
C ILE A 71 19.17 14.02 -2.68
N VAL A 72 18.78 13.37 -1.58
CA VAL A 72 18.64 14.04 -0.27
C VAL A 72 19.98 14.61 0.19
N PHE A 73 21.07 13.85 0.10
CA PHE A 73 22.40 14.34 0.47
C PHE A 73 22.82 15.55 -0.38
N GLN A 74 22.62 15.50 -1.69
CA GLN A 74 22.90 16.64 -2.58
C GLN A 74 22.08 17.89 -2.22
N ILE A 75 20.80 17.73 -1.90
CA ILE A 75 19.94 18.86 -1.48
C ILE A 75 20.45 19.46 -0.16
N CYS A 76 20.80 18.62 0.81
CA CYS A 76 21.31 19.05 2.11
C CYS A 76 22.67 19.74 2.02
N GLU A 77 23.51 19.37 1.04
CA GLU A 77 24.81 20.01 0.79
C GLU A 77 24.68 21.40 0.15
N VAL A 78 23.70 21.59 -0.74
CA VAL A 78 23.58 22.80 -1.58
C VAL A 78 22.69 23.88 -0.95
N SER A 79 21.71 23.55 -0.12
CA SER A 79 20.79 24.55 0.44
C SER A 79 20.15 24.11 1.77
N GLN A 80 19.73 25.08 2.59
CA GLN A 80 18.72 24.80 3.62
C GLN A 80 17.41 24.48 2.90
N PRO A 81 16.79 23.31 3.11
CA PRO A 81 15.59 22.93 2.38
C PRO A 81 14.46 23.90 2.72
N THR A 82 14.11 24.78 1.77
CA THR A 82 12.86 25.53 1.81
C THR A 82 11.75 24.52 1.57
N VAL A 83 11.17 24.00 2.65
CA VAL A 83 9.99 23.14 2.57
C VAL A 83 8.86 24.00 2.02
N MET A 84 8.60 23.89 0.72
CA MET A 84 7.40 24.42 0.09
C MET A 84 6.22 23.62 0.65
N ALA A 85 5.72 24.03 1.81
CA ALA A 85 4.58 23.41 2.45
C ALA A 85 3.33 23.75 1.63
N THR A 86 2.97 22.88 0.70
CA THR A 86 1.66 22.92 0.07
C THR A 86 0.62 22.72 1.17
N PRO A 87 -0.43 23.56 1.25
CA PRO A 87 -1.43 23.40 2.30
C PRO A 87 -2.06 22.02 2.21
N ALA A 88 -2.14 21.33 3.35
CA ALA A 88 -2.78 20.02 3.42
C ALA A 88 -4.21 20.12 2.89
N GLN A 89 -4.59 19.21 2.00
CA GLN A 89 -5.96 19.18 1.51
C GLN A 89 -6.91 18.89 2.68
N PRO A 90 -8.10 19.54 2.71
CA PRO A 90 -9.09 19.23 3.72
C PRO A 90 -9.48 17.74 3.62
N PRO A 91 -9.78 17.08 4.74
CA PRO A 91 -10.22 15.69 4.70
C PRO A 91 -11.48 15.56 3.84
N LEU A 92 -11.68 14.41 3.19
CA LEU A 92 -12.90 14.14 2.39
C LEU A 92 -14.20 14.16 3.23
N THR A 93 -14.06 14.14 4.56
CA THR A 93 -15.15 14.29 5.53
C THR A 93 -15.36 15.74 5.95
N ASN A 94 -14.56 16.68 5.45
CA ASN A 94 -14.76 18.10 5.74
C ASN A 94 -16.13 18.52 5.21
N GLY A 95 -16.99 19.04 6.09
CA GLY A 95 -18.39 19.34 5.78
C GLY A 95 -19.37 18.17 5.91
N LYS A 96 -18.91 16.94 6.16
CA LYS A 96 -19.82 15.82 6.48
C LYS A 96 -20.20 15.88 7.95
N ARG A 97 -21.50 15.97 8.20
CA ARG A 97 -22.09 15.85 9.53
C ARG A 97 -22.03 14.39 10.01
N ARG A 98 -21.91 14.21 11.33
CA ARG A 98 -22.11 12.89 11.98
C ARG A 98 -23.57 12.45 11.78
N PRO A 99 -23.84 11.24 11.27
CA PRO A 99 -25.20 10.73 11.10
C PRO A 99 -25.97 10.64 12.43
N THR A 100 -27.31 10.72 12.39
CA THR A 100 -28.15 10.38 13.56
C THR A 100 -28.13 8.88 13.84
N GLU A 101 -28.54 8.51 15.04
CA GLU A 101 -28.73 7.11 15.43
C GLU A 101 -29.72 6.37 14.50
N GLU A 102 -30.82 7.03 14.11
CA GLU A 102 -31.81 6.49 13.17
C GLU A 102 -31.21 6.20 11.79
N GLU A 103 -30.41 7.14 11.26
CA GLU A 103 -29.69 6.96 9.99
C GLU A 103 -28.74 5.77 10.07
N LEU A 104 -28.01 5.61 11.19
CA LEU A 104 -27.10 4.48 11.41
C LEU A 104 -27.85 3.15 11.45
N GLN A 105 -28.94 3.06 12.19
CA GLN A 105 -29.76 1.85 12.29
C GLN A 105 -30.31 1.43 10.92
N SER A 106 -30.75 2.40 10.10
CA SER A 106 -31.24 2.13 8.75
C SER A 106 -30.16 1.55 7.82
N VAL A 107 -28.90 1.98 7.96
CA VAL A 107 -27.76 1.48 7.18
C VAL A 107 -27.42 0.04 7.58
N VAL A 108 -27.39 -0.24 8.88
CA VAL A 108 -27.12 -1.60 9.40
C VAL A 108 -28.17 -2.58 8.90
N ALA A 109 -29.46 -2.23 9.00
CA ALA A 109 -30.56 -3.07 8.52
C ALA A 109 -30.47 -3.36 7.01
N LYS A 110 -30.10 -2.36 6.20
CA LYS A 110 -29.89 -2.52 4.75
C LYS A 110 -28.69 -3.42 4.43
N ARG A 111 -27.59 -3.30 5.20
CA ARG A 111 -26.38 -4.09 5.01
C ARG A 111 -26.62 -5.57 5.34
N PHE A 112 -27.37 -5.84 6.39
CA PHE A 112 -27.75 -7.20 6.78
C PHE A 112 -28.65 -7.88 5.75
N LYS A 113 -29.63 -7.16 5.18
CA LYS A 113 -30.50 -7.70 4.11
C LYS A 113 -29.75 -8.09 2.83
N ARG A 114 -28.62 -7.45 2.51
CA ARG A 114 -27.81 -7.79 1.32
C ARG A 114 -26.89 -9.00 1.51
N LEU A 115 -26.66 -9.44 2.75
CA LEU A 115 -25.81 -10.60 3.07
C LEU A 115 -26.64 -11.90 3.17
N CYS A 116 -27.96 -11.80 3.21
CA CYS A 116 -28.89 -12.92 3.38
C CYS A 116 -29.70 -13.25 2.11
N LEU A 117 -29.31 -12.71 0.96
CA LEU A 117 -29.81 -13.05 -0.39
C LEU A 117 -28.63 -13.50 -1.24
#